data_AF-A0A2V6MGK8-F1
#
_entry.id   AF-A0A2V6MGK8-F1
#
_cell.length_a   1.000
_cell.length_b   1.000
_cell.length_c   1.000
_cell.angle_alpha   90.00
_cell.angle_beta   90.00
_cell.angle_gamma   90.00
#
_symmetry.space_group_name_H-M   'P 1'
#
loop_
_entity.id
_entity.type
_entity.pdbx_description
1 polymer ?
#
loop_
_entity_poly.entity_id
_entity_poly.type
_entity_poly.pdbx_seq_one_letter_code
_entity_poly.pdbx_strand_id
1 'polypeptide(L)'
;MKIHRIWASVIGLASLTIGILRFIVPTLNLSIPPLDGIIHIVTGAGFIAGACINRGKYVKNTNLWLGVFYIVFGATGSNWPHIIVGVISSLIGLTIKTAEAEP
;
A
#
# COMPACT_ATOMS: atom_id res chain seq x y z
N MET A 1 3.97 -15.53 -7.60
CA MET A 1 3.94 -15.02 -6.21
C MET A 1 5.05 -14.04 -5.83
N LYS A 2 6.31 -14.18 -6.30
CA LYS A 2 7.41 -13.28 -5.91
C LYS A 2 7.19 -11.81 -6.30
N ILE A 3 6.71 -11.55 -7.52
CA ILE A 3 6.49 -10.18 -8.03
C ILE A 3 5.48 -9.37 -7.20
N HIS A 4 4.39 -9.99 -6.74
CA HIS A 4 3.37 -9.31 -5.93
C HIS A 4 3.89 -8.95 -4.53
N ARG A 5 4.78 -9.79 -3.98
CA ARG A 5 5.46 -9.51 -2.71
C ARG A 5 6.47 -8.38 -2.89
N ILE A 6 7.24 -8.38 -3.97
CA ILE A 6 8.16 -7.28 -4.30
C ILE A 6 7.38 -5.97 -4.45
N TRP A 7 6.28 -5.96 -5.22
CA TRP A 7 5.42 -4.79 -5.36
C TRP A 7 4.93 -4.27 -4.01
N ALA A 8 4.32 -5.14 -3.20
CA ALA A 8 3.84 -4.77 -1.87
C ALA A 8 4.98 -4.26 -0.97
N SER A 9 6.16 -4.87 -1.00
CA SER A 9 7.32 -4.37 -0.26
C SER A 9 7.78 -3.00 -0.73
N VAL A 10 7.87 -2.76 -2.05
CA VAL A 10 8.33 -1.50 -2.62
C VAL A 10 7.36 -0.36 -2.31
N ILE A 11 6.06 -0.57 -2.57
CA ILE A 11 5.03 0.44 -2.27
C ILE A 11 4.92 0.64 -0.76
N GLY A 12 4.97 -0.43 0.02
CA GLY A 12 4.93 -0.36 1.46
C GLY A 12 6.08 0.47 2.04
N LEU A 13 7.31 0.23 1.56
CA LEU A 13 8.50 1.00 1.95
C LEU A 13 8.38 2.46 1.51
N ALA A 14 8.01 2.73 0.25
CA ALA A 14 7.86 4.09 -0.24
C ALA A 14 6.82 4.89 0.57
N SER A 15 5.66 4.28 0.82
CA SER A 15 4.60 4.87 1.64
C SER A 15 5.08 5.12 3.07
N LEU A 16 5.70 4.12 3.70
CA LEU A 16 6.22 4.26 5.06
C LEU A 16 7.27 5.38 5.15
N THR A 17 8.18 5.47 4.17
CA THR A 17 9.18 6.55 4.09
C THR A 17 8.53 7.91 3.95
N ILE A 18 7.56 8.08 3.05
CA ILE A 18 6.83 9.37 2.87
C ILE A 18 6.16 9.78 4.19
N GLY A 19 5.46 8.85 4.82
CA GLY A 19 4.76 9.10 6.08
C GLY A 19 5.70 9.45 7.23
N ILE A 20 6.84 8.77 7.36
CA ILE A 20 7.85 9.06 8.39
C ILE A 20 8.52 10.42 8.13
N LEU A 21 8.94 10.68 6.89
CA LEU A 21 9.61 11.94 6.52
C LEU A 21 8.75 13.16 6.83
N ARG A 22 7.42 13.04 6.70
CA ARG A 22 6.49 14.09 7.08
C ARG A 22 6.63 14.54 8.54
N PHE A 23 6.96 13.63 9.47
CA PHE A 23 7.07 13.96 10.90
C PHE A 23 8.51 14.24 11.33
N ILE A 24 9.50 13.62 10.69
CA ILE A 24 10.91 13.77 11.08
C ILE A 24 11.56 15.01 10.45
N VAL A 25 11.09 15.44 9.28
CA VAL A 25 11.72 16.53 8.54
C VAL A 25 10.71 17.65 8.24
N PRO A 26 10.37 18.48 9.24
CA PRO A 26 9.48 19.63 9.04
C PRO A 26 10.01 20.60 7.98
N THR A 27 11.33 20.66 7.80
CA THR A 27 12.04 21.54 6.88
C THR A 27 11.95 21.13 5.42
N LEU A 28 11.49 19.90 5.10
CA LEU A 28 11.34 19.45 3.70
C LEU A 28 10.14 20.12 3.00
N ASN A 29 9.36 20.96 3.69
CA ASN A 29 8.18 21.64 3.17
C ASN A 29 7.25 20.69 2.41
N LEU A 30 7.23 19.41 2.82
CA LEU A 30 6.35 18.40 2.27
C LEU A 30 4.93 18.86 2.59
N SER A 31 4.23 19.32 1.56
CA SER A 31 2.85 19.83 1.61
C SER A 31 1.83 18.70 1.84
N ILE A 32 2.19 17.73 2.67
CA ILE A 32 1.39 16.56 3.00
C ILE A 32 0.69 16.87 4.33
N PRO A 33 -0.65 16.79 4.41
CA PRO A 33 -1.36 16.93 5.69
C PRO A 33 -0.86 15.91 6.74
N PRO A 34 -0.86 16.22 8.05
CA PRO A 34 -0.47 15.26 9.07
C PRO A 34 -1.25 13.94 9.00
N LEU A 35 -2.56 14.02 8.72
CA LEU A 35 -3.42 12.86 8.58
C LEU A 35 -2.98 11.95 7.43
N ASP A 36 -2.65 12.54 6.28
CA ASP A 36 -2.08 11.81 5.14
C ASP A 36 -0.77 11.11 5.55
N GLY A 37 0.10 11.77 6.31
CA GLY A 37 1.31 11.16 6.85
C GLY A 37 1.03 9.88 7.66
N ILE A 38 0.04 9.92 8.54
CA ILE A 38 -0.39 8.75 9.34
C ILE A 38 -0.92 7.65 8.42
N ILE A 39 -1.76 8.00 7.44
CA ILE A 39 -2.31 7.04 6.47
C ILE A 39 -1.18 6.33 5.71
N HIS A 40 -0.16 7.06 5.27
CA HIS A 40 1.00 6.49 4.57
C HIS A 40 1.82 5.56 5.46
N ILE A 41 1.97 5.88 6.75
CA ILE A 41 2.64 4.99 7.73
C ILE A 41 1.85 3.69 7.89
N VAL A 42 0.55 3.79 8.20
CA VAL A 42 -0.29 2.62 8.51
C VAL A 42 -0.43 1.71 7.30
N THR A 43 -0.75 2.28 6.14
CA THR A 43 -0.88 1.51 4.90
C THR A 43 0.46 0.98 4.41
N GLY A 44 1.55 1.73 4.59
CA GLY A 44 2.91 1.30 4.27
C GLY A 44 3.33 0.08 5.08
N ALA A 45 3.11 0.13 6.41
CA ALA A 45 3.30 -1.01 7.29
C ALA A 45 2.41 -2.20 6.90
N GLY A 46 1.15 -1.96 6.54
CA GLY A 46 0.23 -2.99 6.05
C GLY A 46 0.72 -3.72 4.81
N PHE A 47 1.21 -2.98 3.81
CA PHE A 47 1.80 -3.53 2.60
C PHE A 47 3.05 -4.39 2.88
N ILE A 48 3.96 -3.90 3.73
CA ILE A 48 5.16 -4.66 4.16
C ILE A 48 4.74 -5.93 4.91
N ALA A 49 3.83 -5.83 5.87
CA ALA A 49 3.33 -6.96 6.65
C ALA A 49 2.71 -8.02 5.74
N GLY A 50 1.87 -7.61 4.78
CA GLY A 50 1.27 -8.50 3.78
C GLY A 50 2.30 -9.22 2.91
N ALA A 51 3.42 -8.58 2.59
CA ALA A 51 4.51 -9.17 1.80
C ALA A 51 5.41 -10.14 2.60
N CYS A 52 5.58 -9.89 3.90
CA CYS A 52 6.53 -10.59 4.75
C CYS A 52 5.91 -11.74 5.57
N ILE A 53 4.74 -11.53 6.18
CA ILE A 53 4.13 -12.49 7.10
C ILE A 53 3.80 -13.78 6.35
N ASN A 54 4.17 -14.93 6.95
CA ASN A 54 3.92 -16.26 6.40
C ASN A 54 4.35 -16.36 4.92
N ARG A 55 5.52 -15.79 4.58
CA ARG A 55 6.08 -15.74 3.22
C ARG A 55 5.13 -15.13 2.17
N GLY A 56 4.30 -14.17 2.57
CA GLY A 56 3.37 -13.46 1.70
C GLY A 56 1.99 -14.10 1.58
N LYS A 57 1.58 -14.94 2.55
CA LYS A 57 0.24 -15.56 2.58
C LYS A 57 -0.89 -14.54 2.39
N TYR A 58 -0.71 -13.32 2.92
CA TYR A 58 -1.73 -12.28 2.92
C TYR A 58 -1.56 -11.24 1.80
N VAL A 59 -0.58 -11.42 0.90
CA VAL A 59 -0.24 -10.41 -0.11
C VAL A 59 -1.39 -10.13 -1.07
N LYS A 60 -2.23 -11.13 -1.37
CA LYS A 60 -3.44 -10.98 -2.19
C LYS A 60 -4.43 -10.00 -1.55
N ASN A 61 -4.87 -10.34 -0.34
CA ASN A 61 -5.87 -9.55 0.39
C ASN A 61 -5.34 -8.16 0.70
N THR A 62 -4.05 -8.05 1.06
CA THR A 62 -3.41 -6.76 1.31
C THR A 62 -3.46 -5.85 0.09
N ASN A 63 -3.07 -6.36 -1.08
CA ASN A 63 -3.12 -5.61 -2.34
C ASN A 63 -4.55 -5.22 -2.75
N LEU A 64 -5.54 -6.10 -2.55
CA LEU A 64 -6.94 -5.81 -2.83
C LEU A 64 -7.49 -4.72 -1.91
N TRP A 65 -7.42 -4.93 -0.59
CA TRP A 65 -8.04 -4.03 0.38
C TRP A 65 -7.35 -2.66 0.42
N LEU A 66 -6.01 -2.64 0.48
CA LEU A 66 -5.28 -1.37 0.45
C LEU A 66 -5.37 -0.72 -0.93
N GLY A 67 -5.45 -1.50 -2.00
CA GLY A 67 -5.67 -0.99 -3.35
C GLY A 67 -7.00 -0.22 -3.45
N VAL A 68 -8.10 -0.85 -3.05
CA VAL A 68 -9.43 -0.23 -3.03
C VAL A 68 -9.45 1.00 -2.12
N PHE A 69 -8.85 0.89 -0.93
CA PHE A 69 -8.71 2.03 -0.01
C PHE A 69 -8.03 3.23 -0.69
N TYR A 70 -6.90 3.01 -1.37
CA TYR A 70 -6.16 4.07 -2.06
C TYR A 70 -6.93 4.68 -3.24
N ILE A 71 -7.76 3.89 -3.94
CA ILE A 71 -8.65 4.42 -4.99
C ILE A 71 -9.67 5.38 -4.36
N VAL A 72 -10.36 4.96 -3.31
CA VAL A 72 -11.39 5.77 -2.64
C VAL A 72 -10.77 7.02 -2.03
N PHE A 73 -9.65 6.87 -1.32
CA PHE A 73 -8.93 7.98 -0.71
C PHE A 73 -8.38 8.97 -1.74
N GLY A 74 -7.85 8.47 -2.85
CA GLY A 74 -7.39 9.32 -3.95
C GLY A 74 -8.55 10.07 -4.63
N ALA A 75 -9.73 9.46 -4.74
CA ALA A 75 -10.90 10.09 -5.34
C ALA A 75 -11.46 11.25 -4.50
N THR A 76 -11.45 11.16 -3.16
CA THR A 76 -11.95 12.24 -2.29
C THR A 76 -11.09 13.50 -2.35
N GLY A 77 -9.79 13.37 -2.61
CA GLY A 77 -8.84 14.48 -2.73
C GLY A 77 -8.38 14.80 -4.16
N SER A 78 -8.92 14.13 -5.18
CA SER A 78 -8.41 14.18 -6.57
C SER A 78 -6.89 13.95 -6.67
N ASN A 79 -6.37 13.02 -5.86
CA ASN A 79 -4.94 12.67 -5.78
C ASN A 79 -4.62 11.51 -6.73
N TRP A 80 -4.13 11.84 -7.93
CA TRP A 80 -3.78 10.85 -8.96
C TRP A 80 -2.76 9.78 -8.52
N PRO A 81 -1.65 10.12 -7.81
CA PRO A 81 -0.75 9.12 -7.26
C PRO A 81 -1.45 8.02 -6.44
N HIS A 82 -2.38 8.40 -5.56
CA HIS A 82 -3.14 7.44 -4.75
C HIS A 82 -4.04 6.55 -5.62
N ILE A 83 -4.74 7.14 -6.59
CA ILE A 83 -5.60 6.38 -7.51
C ILE A 83 -4.77 5.36 -8.29
N ILE A 84 -3.62 5.77 -8.85
CA ILE A 84 -2.76 4.90 -9.66
C ILE A 84 -2.23 3.73 -8.82
N VAL A 85 -1.66 4.01 -7.64
CA VAL A 85 -1.17 2.96 -6.73
C VAL A 85 -2.31 2.01 -6.33
N GLY A 86 -3.49 2.56 -6.08
CA GLY A 86 -4.68 1.81 -5.72
C GLY A 86 -5.16 0.85 -6.83
N VAL A 87 -5.22 1.34 -8.07
CA VAL A 87 -5.58 0.53 -9.25
C VAL A 87 -4.56 -0.59 -9.47
N ILE A 88 -3.27 -0.26 -9.50
CA ILE A 88 -2.21 -1.27 -9.73
C ILE A 88 -2.25 -2.35 -8.64
N SER A 89 -2.37 -1.94 -7.37
CA SER A 89 -2.45 -2.89 -6.26
C SER A 89 -3.69 -3.77 -6.37
N SER A 90 -4.86 -3.20 -6.69
CA SER A 90 -6.09 -3.97 -6.88
C SER A 90 -5.97 -5.00 -8.01
N LEU A 91 -5.41 -4.61 -9.16
CA LEU A 91 -5.17 -5.52 -10.29
C LEU A 91 -4.18 -6.64 -9.93
N ILE A 92 -3.10 -6.30 -9.22
CA ILE A 92 -2.15 -7.29 -8.69
C ILE A 92 -2.86 -8.27 -7.75
N GLY A 93 -3.75 -7.78 -6.88
CA GLY A 93 -4.57 -8.61 -6.00
C GLY A 93 -5.48 -9.58 -6.77
N LEU A 94 -6.15 -9.10 -7.82
CA LEU A 94 -7.07 -9.89 -8.65
C LEU A 94 -6.35 -10.96 -9.48
N THR A 95 -5.11 -10.70 -9.91
CA THR A 95 -4.31 -11.67 -10.69
C THR A 95 -3.72 -12.80 -9.86
N ILE A 96 -3.70 -12.69 -8.52
CA ILE A 96 -3.25 -13.78 -7.65
C ILE A 96 -4.35 -14.84 -7.56
N LYS A 97 -4.12 -15.97 -8.22
CA LYS A 97 -4.91 -17.19 -8.00
C LYS A 97 -4.81 -17.57 -6.52
N THR A 98 -5.95 -17.59 -5.84
CA THR A 98 -6.07 -18.29 -4.56
C THR A 98 -5.78 -19.75 -4.87
N ALA A 99 -4.73 -20.31 -4.28
CA ALA A 99 -4.68 -21.75 -4.14
C ALA A 99 -5.96 -22.10 -3.35
N GLU A 100 -6.88 -22.80 -4.00
CA GLU A 100 -7.99 -23.41 -3.29
C GLU A 100 -7.39 -24.17 -2.12
N ALA A 101 -7.94 -23.94 -0.92
CA ALA A 101 -7.68 -24.83 0.18
C ALA A 101 -8.24 -26.17 -0.26
N GLU A 102 -7.36 -27.09 -0.68
CA GLU A 102 -7.74 -28.50 -0.78
C GLU A 102 -8.28 -28.90 0.60
N PRO A 103 -9.51 -29.45 0.68
CA PRO A 103 -10.13 -29.87 1.93
C PRO A 103 -9.37 -30.99 2.62
#